data_AF-A0A969HP59-F1
#
_entry.id   AF-A0A969HP59-F1
#
_cell.length_a   1.000
_cell.length_b   1.000
_cell.length_c   1.000
_cell.angle_alpha   90.00
_cell.angle_beta   90.00
_cell.angle_gamma   90.00
#
_symmetry.space_group_name_H-M   'P 1'
#
loop_
_entity.id
_entity.type
_entity.pdbx_description
1 polymer ?
#
loop_
_entity_poly.entity_id
_entity_poly.type
_entity_poly.pdbx_seq_one_letter_code
_entity_poly.pdbx_strand_id
1 'polypeptide(L)'
;MPLFLAFTTTAQQVFYSAYTEDRDGDGVPNVRDKCPDTDKNLDGQELKVEVDGKEMYVKIADLKGNFENRRRKLLVEISRMDKERNKLMDPIKRDRSKLNKLSPEDQAHISELDSIIDVKRDKLANLVYEAHLNINGQEKIVEVEIGVDEFGCLPDRDRDDVPDMVDKCPDDPGVPRYFGCNDRDGDTVLDPVDDCPDEPGLVKLKGCPDNGTGDRDKDGTIDRDDICPEVPGPKSNKGCPEIVNEQEKP
;
A
#
# COMPACT_ATOMS: atom_id res chain seq x y z
N MET A 1 10.37 64.01 -26.12
CA MET A 1 10.64 62.85 -25.25
C MET A 1 9.34 62.06 -25.10
N PRO A 2 9.21 60.87 -25.70
CA PRO A 2 8.05 60.02 -25.45
C PRO A 2 8.28 59.23 -24.15
N LEU A 3 7.26 59.27 -23.28
CA LEU A 3 7.18 58.53 -22.03
C LEU A 3 6.90 57.06 -22.37
N PHE A 4 7.90 56.18 -22.24
CA PHE A 4 7.69 54.74 -22.30
C PHE A 4 7.01 54.29 -20.99
N LEU A 5 5.73 53.95 -21.06
CA LEU A 5 5.04 53.21 -20.01
C LEU A 5 5.53 51.75 -20.07
N ALA A 6 6.35 51.37 -19.10
CA ALA A 6 6.70 49.98 -18.86
C ALA A 6 5.46 49.25 -18.34
N PHE A 7 4.91 48.34 -19.15
CA PHE A 7 3.91 47.39 -18.70
C PHE A 7 4.57 46.43 -17.70
N THR A 8 4.07 46.47 -16.47
CA THR A 8 4.48 45.59 -15.37
C THR A 8 4.10 44.15 -15.70
N THR A 9 5.10 43.32 -15.96
CA THR A 9 5.01 41.86 -15.88
C THR A 9 4.80 41.45 -14.43
N THR A 10 3.55 41.37 -13.97
CA THR A 10 3.25 40.82 -12.63
C THR A 10 2.07 39.84 -12.62
N ALA A 11 1.22 39.81 -13.65
CA ALA A 11 0.14 38.81 -13.69
C ALA A 11 0.63 37.42 -14.15
N GLN A 12 1.51 37.35 -15.14
CA GLN A 12 1.88 36.07 -15.77
C GLN A 12 2.86 35.22 -14.93
N GLN A 13 3.61 35.84 -14.01
CA GLN A 13 4.48 35.13 -13.05
C GLN A 13 3.71 34.58 -11.84
N VAL A 14 2.67 35.27 -11.37
CA VAL A 14 1.89 34.84 -10.20
C VAL A 14 1.01 33.64 -10.54
N PHE A 15 0.48 33.57 -11.77
CA PHE A 15 -0.29 32.40 -12.21
C PHE A 15 0.57 31.15 -12.43
N TYR A 16 1.87 31.25 -12.72
CA TYR A 16 2.72 30.08 -12.94
C TYR A 16 3.16 29.41 -11.62
N SER A 17 3.32 30.18 -10.54
CA SER A 17 3.83 29.69 -9.24
C SER A 17 2.92 28.64 -8.60
N ALA A 18 1.59 28.84 -8.68
CA ALA A 18 0.63 27.93 -8.05
C ALA A 18 0.48 26.58 -8.79
N TYR A 19 0.92 26.47 -10.05
CA TYR A 19 0.90 25.20 -10.82
C TYR A 19 2.19 24.38 -10.66
N THR A 20 3.17 24.87 -9.89
CA THR A 20 4.47 24.23 -9.70
C THR A 20 4.77 23.89 -8.24
N GLU A 21 3.86 24.22 -7.32
CA GLU A 21 3.97 23.77 -5.95
C GLU A 21 3.46 22.33 -5.88
N ASP A 22 4.37 21.44 -5.50
CA ASP A 22 4.18 20.01 -5.24
C ASP A 22 4.88 19.81 -3.88
N ARG A 23 4.09 19.74 -2.82
CA ARG A 23 4.60 19.88 -1.45
C ARG A 23 5.28 18.59 -0.98
N ASP A 24 4.75 17.44 -1.35
CA ASP A 24 5.21 16.12 -0.92
C ASP A 24 6.10 15.44 -1.98
N GLY A 25 6.21 16.01 -3.19
CA GLY A 25 7.13 15.56 -4.22
C GLY A 25 6.65 14.31 -4.96
N ASP A 26 5.35 14.02 -4.91
CA ASP A 26 4.74 12.89 -5.60
C ASP A 26 4.59 13.14 -7.13
N GLY A 27 4.78 14.39 -7.56
CA GLY A 27 4.71 14.85 -8.95
C GLY A 27 3.29 15.17 -9.46
N VAL A 28 2.31 15.27 -8.56
CA VAL A 28 1.00 15.88 -8.78
C VAL A 28 1.03 17.30 -8.20
N PRO A 29 0.82 18.35 -9.03
CA PRO A 29 0.78 19.70 -8.50
C PRO A 29 -0.33 19.86 -7.46
N ASN A 30 -0.06 20.54 -6.33
CA ASN A 30 -0.97 20.75 -5.18
C ASN A 30 -2.39 21.23 -5.58
N VAL A 31 -2.53 21.89 -6.73
CA VAL A 31 -3.81 22.36 -7.28
C VAL A 31 -4.69 21.26 -7.90
N ARG A 32 -4.11 20.11 -8.20
CA ARG A 32 -4.74 18.90 -8.75
C ARG A 32 -4.62 17.72 -7.80
N ASP A 33 -3.67 17.81 -6.89
CA ASP A 33 -3.45 16.84 -5.83
C ASP A 33 -4.57 16.94 -4.80
N LYS A 34 -5.30 15.84 -4.64
CA LYS A 34 -6.32 15.72 -3.58
C LYS A 34 -5.76 15.15 -2.29
N CYS A 35 -4.52 14.69 -2.32
CA CYS A 35 -3.72 14.20 -1.21
C CYS A 35 -2.39 15.00 -1.09
N PRO A 36 -2.43 16.35 -1.02
CA PRO A 36 -1.25 17.25 -1.07
C PRO A 36 -0.27 17.12 0.10
N ASP A 37 -0.61 16.25 1.04
CA ASP A 37 0.26 15.79 2.11
C ASP A 37 0.18 14.25 2.04
N THR A 38 0.82 13.60 1.05
CA THR A 38 1.07 12.14 1.06
C THR A 38 1.46 11.77 2.48
N ASP A 39 0.62 10.94 3.11
CA ASP A 39 0.26 11.07 4.52
C ASP A 39 1.49 11.22 5.44
N LYS A 40 1.44 12.17 6.37
CA LYS A 40 2.51 12.37 7.38
C LYS A 40 2.74 11.11 8.22
N ASN A 41 1.83 10.15 8.14
CA ASN A 41 1.91 8.83 8.77
C ASN A 41 2.77 7.82 8.00
N LEU A 42 3.22 8.13 6.78
CA LEU A 42 4.15 7.31 5.99
C LEU A 42 5.63 7.51 6.38
N ASP A 43 5.92 8.55 7.17
CA ASP A 43 7.26 8.82 7.70
C ASP A 43 7.75 7.67 8.58
N GLY A 44 8.72 6.91 8.07
CA GLY A 44 9.30 5.74 8.75
C GLY A 44 8.71 4.39 8.32
N GLN A 45 7.73 4.38 7.42
CA GLN A 45 7.21 3.15 6.84
C GLN A 45 8.12 2.64 5.70
N GLU A 46 8.18 1.32 5.55
CA GLU A 46 9.06 0.65 4.61
C GLU A 46 8.27 -0.13 3.56
N LEU A 47 8.60 0.10 2.30
CA LEU A 47 8.11 -0.68 1.17
C LEU A 47 9.02 -1.86 0.93
N LYS A 48 8.40 -3.03 0.79
CA LYS A 48 9.07 -4.24 0.37
C LYS A 48 9.29 -4.19 -1.15
N VAL A 49 10.54 -4.22 -1.57
CA VAL A 49 10.95 -4.22 -2.98
C VAL A 49 11.82 -5.45 -3.26
N GLU A 50 11.71 -6.02 -4.45
CA GLU A 50 12.56 -7.13 -4.89
C GLU A 50 13.68 -6.61 -5.79
N VAL A 51 14.92 -6.88 -5.40
CA VAL A 51 16.12 -6.42 -6.11
C VAL A 51 17.05 -7.60 -6.32
N ASP A 52 17.24 -8.02 -7.57
CA ASP A 52 18.05 -9.20 -7.94
C ASP A 52 17.63 -10.49 -7.21
N GLY A 53 16.33 -10.71 -7.04
CA GLY A 53 15.79 -11.88 -6.34
C GLY A 53 15.93 -11.84 -4.82
N LYS A 54 16.29 -10.68 -4.25
CA LYS A 54 16.34 -10.45 -2.80
C LYS A 54 15.29 -9.44 -2.40
N GLU A 55 14.59 -9.76 -1.32
CA GLU A 55 13.66 -8.84 -0.68
C GLU A 55 14.46 -7.79 0.11
N MET A 56 14.18 -6.53 -0.18
CA MET A 56 14.75 -5.38 0.51
C MET A 56 13.62 -4.45 0.95
N TYR A 57 13.94 -3.58 1.90
CA TYR A 57 13.00 -2.61 2.45
C TYR A 57 13.50 -1.19 2.14
N VAL A 58 12.64 -0.36 1.58
CA VAL A 58 12.93 1.04 1.24
C VAL A 58 12.00 1.91 2.05
N LYS A 59 12.53 2.91 2.76
CA LYS A 59 11.66 3.86 3.44
C LYS A 59 10.94 4.72 2.43
N ILE A 60 9.64 4.93 2.62
CA ILE A 60 8.84 5.80 1.74
C ILE A 60 9.45 7.21 1.70
N ALA A 61 9.95 7.71 2.83
CA ALA A 61 10.63 9.01 2.93
C ALA A 61 11.94 9.11 2.11
N ASP A 62 12.57 7.99 1.74
CA ASP A 62 13.80 7.97 0.92
C ASP A 62 13.49 7.91 -0.59
N LEU A 63 12.23 7.73 -0.95
CA LEU A 63 11.80 7.73 -2.35
C LEU A 63 11.91 9.14 -2.92
N LYS A 64 12.56 9.25 -4.08
CA LYS A 64 12.60 10.50 -4.83
C LYS A 64 11.65 10.39 -6.01
N GLY A 65 10.64 11.25 -6.02
CA GLY A 65 9.78 11.42 -7.18
C GLY A 65 10.58 11.91 -8.38
N ASN A 66 10.60 11.13 -9.46
CA ASN A 66 10.98 11.61 -10.80
C ASN A 66 9.76 11.64 -11.72
N PHE A 67 8.57 11.60 -11.11
CA PHE A 67 7.31 11.45 -11.80
C PHE A 67 7.08 12.59 -12.79
N GLU A 68 7.33 13.85 -12.40
CA GLU A 68 7.11 14.99 -13.31
C GLU A 68 7.89 14.87 -14.64
N ASN A 69 9.15 14.44 -14.60
CA ASN A 69 9.96 14.33 -15.81
C ASN A 69 9.56 13.13 -16.67
N ARG A 70 9.27 11.99 -16.04
CA ARG A 70 8.83 10.77 -16.73
C ARG A 70 7.44 10.93 -17.30
N ARG A 71 6.50 11.48 -16.54
CA ARG A 71 5.16 11.89 -16.96
C ARG A 71 5.21 12.89 -18.10
N ARG A 72 6.04 13.93 -18.01
CA ARG A 72 6.21 14.90 -19.10
C ARG A 72 6.72 14.22 -20.38
N LYS A 73 7.69 13.31 -20.29
CA LYS A 73 8.16 12.50 -21.44
C LYS A 73 7.04 11.63 -22.02
N LEU A 74 6.33 10.88 -21.20
CA LEU A 74 5.23 10.00 -21.62
C LEU A 74 4.10 10.79 -22.28
N LEU A 75 3.69 11.93 -21.70
CA LEU A 75 2.68 12.82 -22.28
C LEU A 75 3.11 13.39 -23.64
N VAL A 76 4.39 13.75 -23.80
CA VAL A 76 4.93 14.21 -25.09
C VAL A 76 4.90 13.09 -26.14
N GLU A 77 5.27 11.87 -25.76
CA GLU A 77 5.22 10.69 -26.64
C GLU A 77 3.78 10.37 -27.05
N ILE A 78 2.85 10.29 -26.08
CA ILE A 78 1.42 10.07 -26.34
C ILE A 78 0.87 11.17 -27.26
N SER A 79 1.18 12.45 -27.01
CA SER A 79 0.72 13.54 -27.86
C SER A 79 1.25 13.44 -29.31
N ARG A 80 2.48 12.97 -29.50
CA ARG A 80 3.04 12.73 -30.83
C ARG A 80 2.28 11.62 -31.56
N MET A 81 2.03 10.51 -30.86
CA MET A 81 1.28 9.37 -31.40
C MET A 81 -0.20 9.72 -31.66
N ASP A 82 -0.82 10.50 -30.78
CA ASP A 82 -2.17 11.03 -30.96
C ASP A 82 -2.28 11.87 -32.24
N LYS A 83 -1.29 12.74 -32.50
CA LYS A 83 -1.25 13.55 -33.72
C LYS A 83 -1.12 12.68 -34.96
N GLU A 84 -0.30 11.63 -34.92
CA GLU A 84 -0.14 10.69 -36.02
C GLU A 84 -1.44 9.90 -36.28
N ARG A 85 -2.00 9.28 -35.23
CA ARG A 85 -3.28 8.59 -35.26
C ARG A 85 -4.41 9.49 -35.78
N ASN A 86 -4.47 10.73 -35.33
CA ASN A 86 -5.48 11.69 -35.78
C ASN A 86 -5.34 12.07 -37.26
N LYS A 87 -4.12 12.19 -37.80
CA LYS A 87 -3.92 12.42 -39.24
C LYS A 87 -4.47 11.28 -40.08
N LEU A 88 -4.27 10.03 -39.65
CA LEU A 88 -4.82 8.85 -40.33
C LEU A 88 -6.36 8.81 -40.25
N MET A 89 -6.92 9.31 -39.15
CA MET A 89 -8.36 9.37 -38.89
C MET A 89 -9.08 10.59 -39.51
N ASP A 90 -8.36 11.63 -39.92
CA ASP A 90 -8.92 12.88 -40.46
C ASP A 90 -9.80 12.69 -41.72
N PRO A 91 -9.46 11.80 -42.69
CA PRO A 91 -10.31 11.54 -43.86
C PRO A 91 -11.73 11.07 -43.50
N ILE A 92 -11.87 10.39 -42.36
CA ILE A 92 -13.16 9.91 -41.83
C ILE A 92 -13.72 10.82 -40.73
N LYS A 93 -13.18 12.04 -40.59
CA LYS A 93 -13.56 13.02 -39.55
C LYS A 93 -13.46 12.46 -38.13
N ARG A 94 -12.50 11.56 -37.89
CA ARG A 94 -12.25 10.89 -36.60
C ARG A 94 -13.41 10.05 -36.07
N ASP A 95 -14.32 9.65 -36.95
CA ASP A 95 -15.44 8.77 -36.62
C ASP A 95 -15.00 7.29 -36.74
N ARG A 96 -14.73 6.63 -35.61
CA ARG A 96 -14.31 5.22 -35.57
C ARG A 96 -15.29 4.27 -36.26
N SER A 97 -16.58 4.60 -36.35
CA SER A 97 -17.56 3.72 -37.06
C SER A 97 -17.28 3.62 -38.57
N LYS A 98 -16.48 4.55 -39.11
CA LYS A 98 -16.10 4.62 -40.52
C LYS A 98 -14.70 4.09 -40.80
N LEU A 99 -14.07 3.38 -39.85
CA LEU A 99 -12.71 2.86 -39.99
C LEU A 99 -12.55 1.98 -41.25
N ASN A 100 -13.60 1.23 -41.58
CA ASN A 100 -13.68 0.40 -42.78
C ASN A 100 -13.58 1.16 -44.11
N LYS A 101 -13.65 2.51 -44.09
CA LYS A 101 -13.47 3.37 -45.27
C LYS A 101 -12.01 3.73 -45.54
N LEU A 102 -11.09 3.42 -44.61
CA LEU A 102 -9.66 3.64 -44.78
C LEU A 102 -8.99 2.43 -45.46
N SER A 103 -7.75 2.60 -45.89
CA SER A 103 -6.96 1.47 -46.42
C SER A 103 -6.70 0.43 -45.31
N PRO A 104 -6.53 -0.86 -45.65
CA PRO A 104 -6.18 -1.87 -44.65
C PRO A 104 -4.88 -1.55 -43.88
N GLU A 105 -3.93 -0.88 -44.55
CA GLU A 105 -2.66 -0.44 -43.95
C GLU A 105 -2.89 0.66 -42.89
N ASP A 106 -3.69 1.69 -43.20
CA ASP A 106 -4.04 2.73 -42.25
C ASP A 106 -4.83 2.17 -41.05
N GLN A 107 -5.75 1.23 -41.30
CA GLN A 107 -6.51 0.56 -40.25
C GLN A 107 -5.60 -0.20 -39.28
N ALA A 108 -4.63 -0.94 -39.80
CA ALA A 108 -3.66 -1.68 -38.99
C ALA A 108 -2.78 -0.73 -38.17
N HIS A 109 -2.29 0.35 -38.79
CA HIS A 109 -1.45 1.34 -38.11
C HIS A 109 -2.22 2.08 -37.00
N ILE A 110 -3.48 2.45 -37.23
CA ILE A 110 -4.33 3.03 -36.17
C ILE A 110 -4.50 2.06 -35.01
N SER A 111 -4.76 0.77 -35.27
CA SER A 111 -4.90 -0.24 -34.22
C SER A 111 -3.61 -0.43 -33.42
N GLU A 112 -2.45 -0.40 -34.07
CA GLU A 112 -1.15 -0.49 -33.40
C GLU A 112 -0.92 0.74 -32.51
N LEU A 113 -1.13 1.95 -33.05
CA LEU A 113 -1.01 3.19 -32.28
C LEU A 113 -1.96 3.20 -31.08
N ASP A 114 -3.21 2.78 -31.24
CA ASP A 114 -4.19 2.70 -30.16
C ASP A 114 -3.68 1.81 -29.03
N SER A 115 -3.21 0.60 -29.34
CA SER A 115 -2.70 -0.34 -28.35
C SER A 115 -1.49 0.21 -27.56
N ILE A 116 -0.55 0.87 -28.25
CA ILE A 116 0.64 1.43 -27.60
C ILE A 116 0.27 2.65 -26.75
N ILE A 117 -0.64 3.50 -27.24
CA ILE A 117 -1.11 4.68 -26.51
C ILE A 117 -1.80 4.25 -25.23
N ASP A 118 -2.64 3.21 -25.27
CA ASP A 118 -3.34 2.70 -24.09
C ASP A 118 -2.33 2.17 -23.05
N VAL A 119 -1.36 1.33 -23.46
CA VAL A 119 -0.27 0.88 -22.56
C VAL A 119 0.51 2.07 -21.96
N LYS A 120 0.77 3.12 -22.74
CA LYS A 120 1.48 4.32 -22.23
C LYS A 120 0.62 5.15 -21.28
N ARG A 121 -0.70 5.18 -21.46
CA ARG A 121 -1.64 5.83 -20.54
C ARG A 121 -1.76 5.06 -19.24
N ASP A 122 -1.74 3.73 -19.28
CA ASP A 122 -1.68 2.91 -18.06
C ASP A 122 -0.42 3.21 -17.25
N LYS A 123 0.72 3.40 -17.93
CA LYS A 123 1.97 3.86 -17.28
C LYS A 123 1.91 5.28 -16.70
N LEU A 124 0.92 6.09 -17.06
CA LEU A 124 0.68 7.40 -16.43
C LEU A 124 -0.13 7.29 -15.13
N ALA A 125 -0.84 6.17 -14.92
CA ALA A 125 -1.62 5.92 -13.71
C ALA A 125 -0.77 5.41 -12.54
N ASN A 126 0.44 4.90 -12.81
CA ASN A 126 1.37 4.49 -11.77
C ASN A 126 2.39 5.61 -11.50
N LEU A 127 2.49 6.06 -10.26
CA LEU A 127 3.67 6.83 -9.81
C LEU A 127 4.87 5.89 -9.88
N VAL A 128 5.98 6.40 -10.42
CA VAL A 128 7.25 5.67 -10.42
C VAL A 128 8.19 6.45 -9.52
N TYR A 129 8.51 5.84 -8.39
CA TYR A 129 9.49 6.37 -7.44
C TYR A 129 10.85 5.74 -7.69
N GLU A 130 11.91 6.52 -7.45
CA GLU A 130 13.28 6.01 -7.49
C GLU A 130 13.77 5.78 -6.06
N ALA A 131 14.06 4.52 -5.74
CA ALA A 131 14.71 4.11 -4.50
C ALA A 131 16.21 3.99 -4.71
N HIS A 132 16.99 4.80 -3.99
CA HIS A 132 18.46 4.74 -4.03
C HIS A 132 18.96 3.81 -2.93
N LEU A 133 19.33 2.59 -3.30
CA LEU A 133 19.76 1.54 -2.39
C LEU A 133 21.28 1.37 -2.44
N ASN A 134 21.93 1.22 -1.29
CA ASN A 134 23.33 0.83 -1.23
C ASN A 134 23.45 -0.68 -1.06
N ILE A 135 23.82 -1.37 -2.14
CA ILE A 135 23.98 -2.83 -2.15
C ILE A 135 25.46 -3.14 -2.35
N ASN A 136 26.11 -3.72 -1.34
CA ASN A 136 27.53 -4.07 -1.37
C ASN A 136 28.48 -2.90 -1.71
N GLY A 137 28.14 -1.68 -1.28
CA GLY A 137 28.94 -0.48 -1.56
C GLY A 137 28.71 0.13 -2.94
N GLN A 138 27.76 -0.41 -3.72
CA GLN A 138 27.31 0.19 -4.98
C GLN A 138 25.92 0.79 -4.80
N GLU A 139 25.77 2.05 -5.23
CA GLU A 139 24.45 2.68 -5.33
C GLU A 139 23.70 2.05 -6.50
N LYS A 140 22.51 1.52 -6.21
CA LYS A 140 21.59 0.96 -7.18
C LYS A 140 20.28 1.72 -7.09
N ILE A 141 19.84 2.24 -8.24
CA ILE A 141 18.54 2.88 -8.38
C ILE A 141 17.53 1.81 -8.76
N VAL A 142 16.47 1.69 -7.98
CA VAL A 142 15.38 0.76 -8.22
C VAL A 142 14.12 1.57 -8.48
N GLU A 143 13.44 1.27 -9.58
CA GLU A 143 12.14 1.84 -9.89
C GLU A 143 11.07 1.10 -9.08
N VAL A 144 10.33 1.83 -8.26
CA VAL A 144 9.20 1.33 -7.48
C VAL A 144 7.94 1.88 -8.14
N GLU A 145 7.16 1.00 -8.77
CA GLU A 145 5.85 1.37 -9.30
C GLU A 145 4.84 1.32 -8.16
N ILE A 146 4.24 2.47 -7.86
CA ILE A 146 3.18 2.62 -6.88
C ILE A 146 1.93 3.05 -7.65
N GLY A 147 0.89 2.21 -7.63
CA GLY A 147 -0.39 2.57 -8.21
C GLY A 147 -0.99 3.72 -7.42
N VAL A 148 -1.41 4.79 -8.10
CA VAL A 148 -2.19 5.87 -7.50
C VAL A 148 -3.51 6.02 -8.24
N ASP A 149 -4.48 6.66 -7.61
CA ASP A 149 -5.71 7.02 -8.27
C ASP A 149 -5.52 8.20 -9.25
N GLU A 150 -6.60 8.59 -9.94
CA GLU A 150 -6.58 9.69 -10.91
C GLU A 150 -6.24 11.07 -10.29
N PHE A 151 -6.16 11.16 -8.96
CA PHE A 151 -5.89 12.36 -8.19
C PHE A 151 -4.53 12.34 -7.48
N GLY A 152 -3.73 11.29 -7.66
CA GLY A 152 -2.40 11.14 -7.03
C GLY A 152 -2.41 10.41 -5.70
N CYS A 153 -3.58 10.04 -5.18
CA CYS A 153 -3.68 9.40 -3.88
C CYS A 153 -3.29 7.93 -3.95
N LEU A 154 -2.59 7.44 -2.93
CA LEU A 154 -2.39 6.00 -2.75
C LEU A 154 -3.75 5.32 -2.52
N PRO A 155 -3.97 4.11 -3.08
CA PRO A 155 -5.14 3.31 -2.77
C PRO A 155 -5.26 3.07 -1.27
N ASP A 156 -6.44 3.37 -0.74
CA ASP A 156 -6.88 3.13 0.63
C ASP A 156 -8.34 2.65 0.54
N ARG A 157 -8.50 1.32 0.61
CA ARG A 157 -9.72 0.62 0.25
C ARG A 157 -10.76 0.66 1.37
N ASP A 158 -10.33 0.65 2.62
CA ASP A 158 -11.21 0.68 3.78
C ASP A 158 -11.33 2.09 4.40
N ARG A 159 -10.48 3.03 3.96
CA ARG A 159 -10.52 4.47 4.26
C ARG A 159 -10.20 4.79 5.70
N ASP A 160 -9.17 4.15 6.23
CA ASP A 160 -8.70 4.35 7.61
C ASP A 160 -7.47 5.27 7.73
N ASP A 161 -7.11 5.94 6.63
CA ASP A 161 -5.94 6.80 6.47
C ASP A 161 -4.59 6.01 6.50
N VAL A 162 -4.63 4.69 6.27
CA VAL A 162 -3.47 3.82 6.06
C VAL A 162 -3.53 3.21 4.65
N PRO A 163 -2.61 3.55 3.74
CA PRO A 163 -2.67 3.01 2.38
C PRO A 163 -2.53 1.48 2.30
N ASP A 164 -3.24 0.84 1.36
CA ASP A 164 -3.31 -0.63 1.17
C ASP A 164 -1.93 -1.33 1.14
N MET A 165 -0.90 -0.63 0.67
CA MET A 165 0.45 -1.19 0.52
C MET A 165 1.24 -1.31 1.81
N VAL A 166 0.82 -0.61 2.86
CA VAL A 166 1.41 -0.58 4.21
C VAL A 166 0.43 -1.02 5.29
N ASP A 167 -0.85 -1.14 4.92
CA ASP A 167 -1.92 -1.66 5.74
C ASP A 167 -1.83 -3.19 5.89
N LYS A 168 -1.94 -3.67 7.13
CA LYS A 168 -2.01 -5.08 7.48
C LYS A 168 -3.44 -5.63 7.40
N CYS A 169 -4.44 -4.75 7.37
CA CYS A 169 -5.86 -5.01 7.34
C CYS A 169 -6.56 -4.23 6.20
N PRO A 170 -6.12 -4.35 4.93
CA PRO A 170 -6.51 -3.48 3.81
C PRO A 170 -7.99 -3.55 3.36
N ASP A 171 -8.83 -4.25 4.11
CA ASP A 171 -10.26 -4.42 3.87
C ASP A 171 -11.10 -4.08 5.12
N ASP A 172 -10.47 -3.80 6.27
CA ASP A 172 -11.10 -3.67 7.58
C ASP A 172 -10.54 -2.45 8.33
N PRO A 173 -11.31 -1.35 8.46
CA PRO A 173 -10.76 -0.08 8.96
C PRO A 173 -10.16 -0.20 10.36
N GLY A 174 -8.93 0.24 10.54
CA GLY A 174 -8.27 0.26 11.84
C GLY A 174 -7.64 1.59 12.18
N VAL A 175 -6.49 1.52 12.86
CA VAL A 175 -5.78 2.71 13.35
C VAL A 175 -4.34 2.77 12.84
N PRO A 176 -3.81 3.95 12.47
CA PRO A 176 -2.46 4.10 11.97
C PRO A 176 -1.36 3.52 12.88
N ARG A 177 -1.55 3.58 14.20
CA ARG A 177 -0.62 3.02 15.19
C ARG A 177 -0.41 1.51 15.02
N TYR A 178 -1.39 0.80 14.48
CA TYR A 178 -1.38 -0.64 14.29
C TYR A 178 -1.34 -1.06 12.82
N PHE A 179 -0.88 -0.16 11.94
CA PHE A 179 -0.79 -0.40 10.50
C PHE A 179 -2.15 -0.83 9.92
N GLY A 180 -3.18 -0.04 10.23
CA GLY A 180 -4.55 -0.20 9.74
C GLY A 180 -5.35 -1.32 10.38
N CYS A 181 -4.82 -2.00 11.40
CA CYS A 181 -5.57 -3.00 12.16
C CYS A 181 -6.13 -2.47 13.47
N ASN A 182 -7.12 -3.17 14.03
CA ASN A 182 -7.66 -2.94 15.36
C ASN A 182 -7.11 -3.93 16.41
N ASP A 183 -7.30 -3.55 17.67
CA ASP A 183 -7.04 -4.31 18.90
C ASP A 183 -8.22 -4.01 19.82
N ARG A 184 -9.33 -4.75 19.64
CA ARG A 184 -10.63 -4.41 20.22
C ARG A 184 -10.68 -4.59 21.74
N ASP A 185 -9.90 -5.51 22.28
CA ASP A 185 -9.86 -5.81 23.71
C ASP A 185 -8.65 -5.19 24.43
N GLY A 186 -7.67 -4.67 23.69
CA GLY A 186 -6.54 -3.91 24.20
C GLY A 186 -5.44 -4.79 24.82
N ASP A 187 -5.36 -6.06 24.44
CA ASP A 187 -4.43 -7.03 25.03
C ASP A 187 -3.05 -7.07 24.34
N THR A 188 -2.87 -6.25 23.30
CA THR A 188 -1.68 -6.11 22.43
C THR A 188 -1.51 -7.15 21.32
N VAL A 189 -2.40 -8.13 21.22
CA VAL A 189 -2.58 -8.99 20.06
C VAL A 189 -3.62 -8.35 19.15
N LEU A 190 -3.29 -8.12 17.87
CA LEU A 190 -4.20 -7.45 16.96
C LEU A 190 -5.31 -8.41 16.52
N ASP A 191 -6.53 -7.91 16.31
CA ASP A 191 -7.72 -8.70 15.94
C ASP A 191 -7.49 -9.75 14.84
N PRO A 192 -6.72 -9.49 13.74
CA PRO A 192 -6.51 -10.48 12.68
C PRO A 192 -5.67 -11.69 13.09
N VAL A 193 -4.94 -11.58 14.21
CA VAL A 193 -4.06 -12.61 14.75
C VAL A 193 -4.43 -13.03 16.17
N ASP A 194 -5.55 -12.51 16.66
CA ASP A 194 -6.14 -12.82 17.96
C ASP A 194 -7.21 -13.91 17.79
N ASP A 195 -7.07 -15.02 18.52
CA ASP A 195 -8.04 -16.12 18.53
C ASP A 195 -9.29 -15.77 19.38
N CYS A 196 -9.20 -14.76 20.24
CA CYS A 196 -10.24 -14.26 21.16
C CYS A 196 -10.36 -12.71 21.13
N PRO A 197 -10.64 -12.09 19.96
CA PRO A 197 -10.49 -10.65 19.71
C PRO A 197 -11.52 -9.73 20.43
N ASP A 198 -12.28 -10.26 21.38
CA ASP A 198 -13.25 -9.53 22.19
C ASP A 198 -13.01 -9.78 23.70
N GLU A 199 -11.97 -10.54 24.08
CA GLU A 199 -11.65 -10.94 25.45
C GLU A 199 -10.14 -10.89 25.72
N PRO A 200 -9.66 -9.98 26.59
CA PRO A 200 -8.22 -9.79 26.74
C PRO A 200 -7.48 -11.05 27.20
N GLY A 201 -6.38 -11.36 26.56
CA GLY A 201 -5.57 -12.53 26.87
C GLY A 201 -4.08 -12.31 26.85
N LEU A 202 -3.36 -13.41 26.61
CA LEU A 202 -1.90 -13.42 26.63
C LEU A 202 -1.38 -13.65 25.23
N VAL A 203 -0.33 -12.92 24.85
CA VAL A 203 0.40 -13.12 23.58
C VAL A 203 0.80 -14.59 23.36
N LYS A 204 1.19 -15.31 24.42
CA LYS A 204 1.55 -16.75 24.35
C LYS A 204 0.36 -17.66 23.96
N LEU A 205 -0.86 -17.19 24.17
CA LEU A 205 -2.13 -17.88 23.89
C LEU A 205 -2.86 -17.24 22.70
N LYS A 206 -2.17 -16.44 21.88
CA LYS A 206 -2.75 -15.71 20.75
C LYS A 206 -3.98 -14.88 21.14
N GLY A 207 -3.83 -14.10 22.20
CA GLY A 207 -4.85 -13.15 22.65
C GLY A 207 -6.00 -13.76 23.44
N CYS A 208 -6.01 -15.09 23.62
CA CYS A 208 -7.00 -15.73 24.48
C CYS A 208 -6.64 -15.64 25.98
N PRO A 209 -7.64 -15.45 26.86
CA PRO A 209 -7.44 -15.43 28.29
C PRO A 209 -6.84 -16.75 28.78
N ASP A 210 -5.90 -16.65 29.71
CA ASP A 210 -5.45 -17.79 30.51
C ASP A 210 -6.57 -18.08 31.52
N ASN A 211 -7.61 -18.77 31.06
CA ASN A 211 -8.73 -19.26 31.87
C ASN A 211 -8.31 -20.31 32.93
N GLY A 212 -7.01 -20.38 33.23
CA GLY A 212 -6.38 -21.35 34.09
C GLY A 212 -5.98 -22.57 33.29
N THR A 213 -4.90 -22.44 32.51
CA THR A 213 -4.03 -23.54 32.02
C THR A 213 -4.68 -24.61 31.14
N GLY A 214 -5.98 -24.52 30.86
CA GLY A 214 -6.77 -25.70 30.53
C GLY A 214 -6.49 -26.79 31.55
N ASP A 215 -6.46 -26.46 32.84
CA ASP A 215 -6.28 -27.34 34.02
C ASP A 215 -7.37 -26.89 35.01
N ARG A 216 -8.56 -27.46 34.83
CA ARG A 216 -9.81 -27.01 35.43
C ARG A 216 -9.84 -27.28 36.94
N ASP A 217 -9.07 -28.24 37.41
CA ASP A 217 -8.99 -28.60 38.83
C ASP A 217 -7.76 -28.03 39.55
N LYS A 218 -6.82 -27.46 38.79
CA LYS A 218 -5.64 -26.72 39.26
C LYS A 218 -4.61 -27.60 39.97
N ASP A 219 -4.47 -28.86 39.55
CA ASP A 219 -3.49 -29.80 40.09
C ASP A 219 -2.08 -29.66 39.47
N GLY A 220 -1.97 -28.84 38.42
CA GLY A 220 -0.76 -28.57 37.66
C GLY A 220 -0.65 -29.39 36.37
N THR A 221 -1.58 -30.28 36.08
CA THR A 221 -1.72 -31.10 34.86
C THR A 221 -2.78 -30.48 33.97
N ILE A 222 -2.48 -30.23 32.69
CA ILE A 222 -3.48 -29.69 31.77
C ILE A 222 -4.57 -30.74 31.46
N ASP A 223 -5.85 -30.38 31.42
CA ASP A 223 -7.07 -31.11 31.01
C ASP A 223 -6.83 -32.04 29.82
N ARG A 224 -5.98 -31.64 28.87
CA ARG A 224 -5.65 -32.48 27.70
C ARG A 224 -4.79 -33.69 28.06
N ASP A 225 -3.92 -33.53 29.06
CA ASP A 225 -2.95 -34.52 29.53
C ASP A 225 -3.37 -35.12 30.90
N ASP A 226 -4.52 -34.70 31.44
CA ASP A 226 -5.13 -35.13 32.69
C ASP A 226 -6.26 -36.14 32.45
N ILE A 227 -6.22 -37.28 33.15
CA ILE A 227 -7.26 -38.32 33.07
C ILE A 227 -8.47 -37.97 33.93
N CYS A 228 -8.31 -37.10 34.92
CA CYS A 228 -9.33 -36.66 35.86
C CYS A 228 -9.52 -35.12 35.86
N PRO A 229 -9.91 -34.46 34.74
CA PRO A 229 -9.91 -32.99 34.59
C PRO A 229 -10.82 -32.18 35.53
N GLU A 230 -11.53 -32.83 36.45
CA GLU A 230 -12.39 -32.17 37.44
C GLU A 230 -11.98 -32.50 38.88
N VAL A 231 -10.94 -33.31 39.09
CA VAL A 231 -10.56 -33.86 40.40
C VAL A 231 -9.04 -33.85 40.58
N PRO A 232 -8.49 -32.97 41.45
CA PRO A 232 -7.05 -32.77 41.53
C PRO A 232 -6.27 -34.03 41.88
N GLY A 233 -5.18 -34.28 41.17
CA GLY A 233 -4.25 -35.36 41.43
C GLY A 233 -2.78 -35.03 41.13
N PRO A 234 -1.84 -35.89 41.55
CA PRO A 234 -0.43 -35.65 41.25
C PRO A 234 -0.11 -35.95 39.77
N LYS A 235 0.82 -35.19 39.18
CA LYS A 235 1.38 -35.47 37.84
C LYS A 235 1.91 -36.90 37.67
N SER A 236 2.43 -37.51 38.75
CA SER A 236 2.87 -38.91 38.75
C SER A 236 1.76 -39.89 38.41
N ASN A 237 0.51 -39.51 38.65
CA ASN A 237 -0.69 -40.30 38.38
C ASN A 237 -1.61 -39.64 37.33
N LYS A 238 -1.04 -38.86 36.40
CA LYS A 238 -1.75 -38.23 35.28
C LYS A 238 -2.98 -37.41 35.72
N GLY A 239 -2.80 -36.61 36.77
CA GLY A 239 -3.82 -35.72 37.33
C GLY A 239 -4.95 -36.43 38.09
N CYS A 240 -4.89 -37.76 38.27
CA CYS A 240 -5.88 -38.47 39.09
C CYS A 240 -5.42 -38.68 40.54
N PRO A 241 -6.34 -38.65 41.53
CA PRO A 241 -6.04 -39.01 42.91
C PRO A 241 -5.43 -40.42 43.05
N GLU A 242 -4.48 -40.57 43.97
CA GLU A 242 -3.99 -41.89 44.35
C GLU A 242 -4.98 -42.55 45.32
N ILE A 243 -5.40 -43.78 45.02
CA ILE A 243 -6.17 -44.62 45.95
C ILE A 243 -5.23 -45.08 47.07
N VAL A 244 -5.15 -44.28 48.12
CA VAL A 244 -4.51 -44.68 49.38
C VAL A 244 -5.39 -45.71 50.07
N ASN A 245 -4.99 -46.98 50.01
CA ASN A 245 -5.57 -47.98 50.91
C ASN A 245 -5.17 -47.60 52.33
N GLU A 246 -6.17 -47.31 53.16
CA GLU A 246 -6.07 -46.77 54.51
C GLU A 246 -5.56 -47.79 55.55
N GLN A 247 -4.64 -48.69 55.16
CA GLN A 247 -4.20 -49.82 55.99
C GLN A 247 -2.75 -49.76 56.47
N GLU A 248 -1.97 -48.72 56.19
CA GLU A 248 -0.66 -48.55 56.85
C GLU A 248 -0.46 -47.11 57.30
N LYS A 249 -1.07 -46.78 58.44
CA LYS A 249 -0.54 -45.75 59.33
C LYS A 249 0.07 -46.47 60.54
N PRO A 250 1.37 -46.28 60.85
CA PRO A 250 2.02 -46.89 62.00
C PRO A 250 1.45 -46.38 63.33
#